data_AF-A0A941BFE3-F1
#
_entry.id   AF-A0A941BFE3-F1
#
_cell.length_a   1.000
_cell.length_b   1.000
_cell.length_c   1.000
_cell.angle_alpha   90.00
_cell.angle_beta   90.00
_cell.angle_gamma   90.00
#
_symmetry.space_group_name_H-M   'P 1'
#
loop_
_entity.id
_entity.type
_entity.pdbx_description
1 polymer ?
#
loop_
_entity_poly.entity_id
_entity_poly.type
_entity_poly.pdbx_seq_one_letter_code
_entity_poly.pdbx_strand_id
1 'polypeptide(L)'
;MAASATGALAATNTATNTAPGATSKAPTAQALMAEYDADVVQHIVEWTEREMLLPGSMALDPALRASVSESTQALSRRLRTMVPTWIAEERAAQRDPALRGSALTQALLLRSVNELLIGFVESTGPAHDEAWLQAALAPTACQTHEPLFYARRIAIVQAAPEEVRPALLAAEQALLARWGTTRSGLPPRPADADMLAGAQAAAQLREGLPVTAAPMTPFLARMVFARDRRPDAPDRRERCAISQWWLQTQLATPGTDRAKALQVFRYSLLPDVEELLPEQVKADTSGDSSYPRAARHFGVQGSTTVRARVDAQGQVQRAEVVARYISVPGIRGHRPLAFEALLDGAALAKMRERRFSAQPEQEVRLEFVWKLEGDERGAR
;
A
#
# COMPACT_ATOMS: atom_id res chain seq x y z
N MET A 1 17.73 68.14 -22.04
CA MET A 1 16.89 69.22 -22.62
C MET A 1 15.53 68.58 -22.89
N ALA A 2 14.54 68.71 -22.02
CA ALA A 2 13.76 69.92 -21.73
C ALA A 2 12.76 70.26 -22.85
N ALA A 3 11.52 69.78 -22.71
CA ALA A 3 10.29 70.47 -23.11
C ALA A 3 9.08 69.73 -22.51
N SER A 4 8.38 70.37 -21.57
CA SER A 4 7.05 69.95 -21.12
C SER A 4 5.99 70.55 -22.04
N ALA A 5 4.90 69.83 -22.29
CA ALA A 5 3.67 70.43 -22.83
C ALA A 5 2.44 69.73 -22.24
N THR A 6 1.66 70.49 -21.47
CA THR A 6 0.36 70.12 -20.89
C THR A 6 -0.73 70.04 -21.96
N GLY A 7 -1.62 69.04 -21.86
CA GLY A 7 -2.88 68.94 -22.62
C GLY A 7 -4.03 68.54 -21.69
N ALA A 8 -5.19 69.18 -21.84
CA ALA A 8 -6.21 69.25 -20.79
C ALA A 8 -7.14 68.03 -20.70
N LEU A 9 -7.75 67.86 -19.52
CA LEU A 9 -8.83 66.90 -19.26
C LEU A 9 -10.09 67.24 -20.08
N ALA A 10 -10.70 66.21 -20.67
CA ALA A 10 -12.11 66.21 -21.04
C ALA A 10 -12.81 65.11 -20.23
N ALA A 11 -13.64 65.51 -19.25
CA ALA A 11 -14.37 64.57 -18.40
C ALA A 11 -15.68 64.14 -19.07
N THR A 12 -15.70 62.94 -19.65
CA THR A 12 -16.96 62.26 -20.01
C THR A 12 -17.59 61.66 -18.75
N ASN A 13 -18.65 62.31 -18.26
CA ASN A 13 -19.51 61.77 -17.19
C ASN A 13 -20.30 60.55 -17.71
N THR A 14 -19.67 59.39 -17.71
CA THR A 14 -20.38 58.11 -17.87
C THR A 14 -21.07 57.80 -16.56
N ALA A 15 -22.35 58.18 -16.43
CA ALA A 15 -23.17 57.81 -15.29
C ALA A 15 -23.41 56.29 -15.30
N THR A 16 -22.54 55.55 -14.60
CA THR A 16 -22.75 54.14 -14.33
C THR A 16 -23.96 53.99 -13.41
N ASN A 17 -25.05 53.44 -13.96
CA ASN A 17 -26.19 52.98 -13.17
C ASN A 17 -25.72 51.91 -12.17
N THR A 18 -25.39 52.31 -10.95
CA THR A 18 -25.26 51.40 -9.81
C THR A 18 -26.61 50.77 -9.52
N ALA A 19 -26.83 49.58 -10.09
CA ALA A 19 -27.97 48.75 -9.72
C ALA A 19 -27.89 48.43 -8.21
N PRO A 20 -28.98 48.58 -7.44
CA PRO A 20 -28.95 48.41 -6.01
C PRO A 20 -28.79 46.94 -5.62
N GLY A 21 -27.73 46.64 -4.87
CA GLY A 21 -27.69 45.55 -3.89
C GLY A 21 -28.17 44.18 -4.36
N ALA A 22 -27.38 43.50 -5.19
CA ALA A 22 -27.38 42.04 -5.16
C ALA A 22 -26.89 41.61 -3.77
N THR A 23 -27.83 41.36 -2.83
CA THR A 23 -27.51 40.81 -1.52
C THR A 23 -26.91 39.43 -1.71
N SER A 24 -25.59 39.34 -1.63
CA SER A 24 -24.87 38.08 -1.44
C SER A 24 -25.41 37.46 -0.15
N LYS A 25 -26.33 36.50 -0.30
CA LYS A 25 -26.80 35.69 0.83
C LYS A 25 -25.61 34.85 1.27
N ALA A 26 -25.21 35.00 2.53
CA ALA A 26 -24.17 34.17 3.12
C ALA A 26 -24.52 32.68 2.88
N PRO A 27 -23.55 31.84 2.46
CA PRO A 27 -23.80 30.45 2.13
C PRO A 27 -24.34 29.70 3.36
N THR A 28 -25.29 28.79 3.13
CA THR A 28 -25.85 27.97 4.20
C THR A 28 -24.81 26.97 4.70
N ALA A 29 -24.95 26.48 5.95
CA ALA A 29 -24.08 25.43 6.47
C ALA A 29 -24.09 24.16 5.60
N GLN A 30 -25.22 23.86 4.95
CA GLN A 30 -25.33 22.76 3.99
C GLN A 30 -24.55 23.03 2.69
N ALA A 31 -24.58 24.26 2.18
CA ALA A 31 -23.80 24.64 0.99
C ALA A 31 -22.29 24.56 1.28
N LEU A 32 -21.85 25.08 2.43
CA LEU A 32 -20.46 25.01 2.88
C LEU A 32 -19.99 23.55 3.08
N MET A 33 -20.86 22.66 3.57
CA MET A 33 -20.52 21.24 3.70
C MET A 33 -20.43 20.54 2.34
N ALA A 34 -21.31 20.88 1.39
CA ALA A 34 -21.28 20.33 0.04
C ALA A 34 -20.05 20.81 -0.76
N GLU A 35 -19.63 22.06 -0.57
CA GLU A 35 -18.38 22.62 -1.11
C GLU A 35 -17.17 21.88 -0.53
N TYR A 36 -17.10 21.73 0.80
CA TYR A 36 -16.07 20.94 1.47
C TYR A 36 -16.02 19.47 1.00
N ASP A 37 -17.19 18.84 0.80
CA ASP A 37 -17.25 17.47 0.27
C ASP A 37 -16.74 17.38 -1.17
N ALA A 38 -17.01 18.39 -2.00
CA ALA A 38 -16.47 18.47 -3.36
C ALA A 38 -14.94 18.63 -3.37
N ASP A 39 -14.39 19.45 -2.48
CA ASP A 39 -12.94 19.60 -2.29
C ASP A 39 -12.29 18.29 -1.84
N VAL A 40 -12.91 17.58 -0.88
CA VAL A 40 -12.43 16.25 -0.43
C VAL A 40 -12.48 15.23 -1.57
N VAL A 41 -13.57 15.20 -2.35
CA VAL A 41 -13.67 14.31 -3.53
C VAL A 41 -12.56 14.63 -4.54
N GLN A 42 -12.34 15.90 -4.87
CA GLN A 42 -11.28 16.32 -5.79
C GLN A 42 -9.90 15.94 -5.26
N HIS A 43 -9.61 16.17 -3.98
CA HIS A 43 -8.34 15.81 -3.35
C HIS A 43 -8.05 14.30 -3.41
N ILE A 44 -9.05 13.45 -3.14
CA ILE A 44 -8.87 11.99 -3.23
C ILE A 44 -8.66 11.55 -4.69
N VAL A 45 -9.35 12.16 -5.65
CA VAL A 45 -9.14 11.88 -7.09
C VAL A 45 -7.73 12.28 -7.54
N GLU A 46 -7.29 13.51 -7.25
CA GLU A 46 -5.94 14.00 -7.59
C GLU A 46 -4.84 13.17 -6.93
N TRP A 47 -5.05 12.76 -5.67
CA TRP A 47 -4.13 11.86 -4.97
C TRP A 47 -4.02 10.52 -5.71
N THR A 48 -5.15 9.90 -6.08
CA THR A 48 -5.12 8.61 -6.79
C THR A 48 -4.55 8.74 -8.20
N GLU A 49 -4.86 9.81 -8.93
CA GLU A 49 -4.28 10.09 -10.26
C GLU A 49 -2.76 10.23 -10.19
N ARG A 50 -2.22 10.86 -9.14
CA ARG A 50 -0.76 10.93 -8.93
C ARG A 50 -0.15 9.56 -8.59
N GLU A 51 -0.77 8.75 -7.72
CA GLU A 51 -0.26 7.41 -7.40
C GLU A 51 -0.38 6.42 -8.57
N MET A 52 -1.27 6.71 -9.53
CA MET A 52 -1.43 5.97 -10.78
C MET A 52 -0.65 6.54 -11.98
N LEU A 53 0.09 7.64 -11.80
CA LEU A 53 0.81 8.30 -12.88
C LEU A 53 1.90 7.38 -13.46
N LEU A 54 1.97 7.30 -14.80
CA LEU A 54 3.07 6.64 -15.52
C LEU A 54 4.07 7.68 -16.02
N PRO A 55 5.31 7.74 -15.48
CA PRO A 55 6.31 8.72 -15.91
C PRO A 55 6.56 8.71 -17.42
N GLY A 56 6.78 9.89 -18.02
CA GLY A 56 7.08 10.01 -19.45
C GLY A 56 8.40 9.32 -19.84
N SER A 57 9.35 9.24 -18.91
CA SER A 57 10.62 8.52 -19.05
C SER A 57 10.49 6.99 -19.01
N MET A 58 9.33 6.46 -18.61
CA MET A 58 9.10 5.03 -18.54
C MET A 58 8.95 4.47 -19.96
N ALA A 59 9.90 3.62 -20.37
CA ALA A 59 9.86 2.95 -21.66
C ALA A 59 8.71 1.94 -21.68
N LEU A 60 7.58 2.35 -22.26
CA LEU A 60 6.37 1.55 -22.43
C LEU A 60 6.01 1.50 -23.91
N ASP A 61 5.51 0.34 -24.34
CA ASP A 61 4.79 0.20 -25.60
C ASP A 61 3.64 1.23 -25.69
N PRO A 62 3.42 1.87 -26.86
CA PRO A 62 2.37 2.87 -27.01
C PRO A 62 0.95 2.35 -26.73
N ALA A 63 0.62 1.11 -27.10
CA ALA A 63 -0.69 0.53 -26.84
C ALA A 63 -0.88 0.18 -25.36
N LEU A 64 0.17 -0.32 -24.68
CA LEU A 64 0.19 -0.47 -23.23
C LEU A 64 -0.03 0.89 -22.53
N ARG A 65 0.70 1.93 -22.92
CA ARG A 65 0.55 3.28 -22.35
C ARG A 65 -0.86 3.84 -22.57
N ALA A 66 -1.45 3.63 -23.74
CA ALA A 66 -2.82 4.05 -24.04
C ALA A 66 -3.86 3.30 -23.18
N SER A 67 -3.79 1.97 -23.13
CA SER A 67 -4.70 1.14 -22.33
C SER A 67 -4.67 1.48 -20.83
N VAL A 68 -3.49 1.73 -20.28
CA VAL A 68 -3.37 2.17 -18.88
C VAL A 68 -3.91 3.59 -18.69
N SER A 69 -3.68 4.50 -19.64
CA SER A 69 -4.23 5.87 -19.58
C SER A 69 -5.76 5.87 -19.61
N GLU A 70 -6.39 5.01 -20.42
CA GLU A 70 -7.84 4.82 -20.41
C GLU A 70 -8.34 4.26 -19.07
N SER A 71 -7.65 3.25 -18.54
CA SER A 71 -8.00 2.57 -17.29
C SER A 71 -7.93 3.52 -16.07
N THR A 72 -6.90 4.36 -16.00
CA THR A 72 -6.75 5.38 -14.94
C THR A 72 -7.84 6.43 -15.02
N GLN A 73 -8.15 6.97 -16.21
CA GLN A 73 -9.26 7.91 -16.40
C GLN A 73 -10.62 7.29 -16.05
N ALA A 74 -10.83 6.00 -16.35
CA ALA A 74 -12.04 5.28 -15.96
C ALA A 74 -12.17 5.19 -14.43
N LEU A 75 -11.06 4.94 -13.72
CA LEU A 75 -11.06 4.98 -12.25
C LEU A 75 -11.34 6.39 -11.72
N SER A 76 -10.72 7.45 -12.27
CA SER A 76 -10.99 8.83 -11.84
C SER A 76 -12.48 9.19 -11.94
N ARG A 77 -13.14 8.81 -13.03
CA ARG A 77 -14.59 9.00 -13.20
C ARG A 77 -15.40 8.22 -12.15
N ARG A 78 -14.99 7.00 -11.80
CA ARG A 78 -15.61 6.18 -10.75
C ARG A 78 -15.39 6.76 -9.35
N LEU A 79 -14.19 7.27 -9.04
CA LEU A 79 -13.89 7.88 -7.73
C LEU A 79 -14.80 9.09 -7.46
N ARG A 80 -15.07 9.92 -8.47
CA ARG A 80 -15.98 11.08 -8.36
C ARG A 80 -17.41 10.70 -7.96
N THR A 81 -17.88 9.50 -8.27
CA THR A 81 -19.21 9.01 -7.84
C THR A 81 -19.16 8.16 -6.57
N MET A 82 -18.01 7.59 -6.24
CA MET A 82 -17.82 6.63 -5.15
C MET A 82 -17.37 7.26 -3.83
N VAL A 83 -16.50 8.27 -3.88
CA VAL A 83 -15.99 8.97 -2.68
C VAL A 83 -17.11 9.66 -1.86
N PRO A 84 -18.17 10.26 -2.45
CA PRO A 84 -19.31 10.77 -1.68
C PRO A 84 -19.97 9.71 -0.78
N THR A 85 -20.08 8.46 -1.26
CA THR A 85 -20.59 7.34 -0.45
C THR A 85 -19.66 7.03 0.71
N TRP A 86 -18.34 7.03 0.48
CA TRP A 86 -17.35 6.81 1.54
C TRP A 86 -17.34 7.93 2.59
N ILE A 87 -17.60 9.18 2.20
CA ILE A 87 -17.78 10.30 3.13
C ILE A 87 -18.99 10.05 4.04
N ALA A 88 -20.12 9.63 3.46
CA ALA A 88 -21.32 9.29 4.22
C ALA A 88 -21.11 8.09 5.16
N GLU A 89 -20.38 7.06 4.71
CA GLU A 89 -20.00 5.90 5.53
C GLU A 89 -19.18 6.30 6.76
N GLU A 90 -18.16 7.15 6.61
CA GLU A 90 -17.34 7.59 7.75
C GLU A 90 -18.08 8.52 8.71
N ARG A 91 -18.92 9.44 8.21
CA ARG A 91 -19.81 10.27 9.04
C ARG A 91 -20.77 9.41 9.87
N ALA A 92 -21.38 8.39 9.26
CA ALA A 92 -22.26 7.46 9.94
C ALA A 92 -21.51 6.61 10.97
N ALA A 93 -20.32 6.09 10.62
CA ALA A 93 -19.50 5.27 11.52
C ALA A 93 -19.03 6.03 12.76
N GLN A 94 -18.64 7.30 12.61
CA GLN A 94 -18.20 8.15 13.72
C GLN A 94 -19.37 8.85 14.45
N ARG A 95 -20.61 8.68 13.96
CA ARG A 95 -21.84 9.35 14.44
C ARG A 95 -21.72 10.89 14.44
N ASP A 96 -20.91 11.43 13.53
CA ASP A 96 -20.68 12.86 13.36
C ASP A 96 -21.05 13.26 11.92
N PRO A 97 -22.25 13.83 11.69
CA PRO A 97 -22.63 14.32 10.37
C PRO A 97 -21.83 15.56 9.94
N ALA A 98 -21.07 16.19 10.83
CA ALA A 98 -20.19 17.32 10.55
C ALA A 98 -18.70 16.94 10.43
N LEU A 99 -18.38 15.63 10.39
CA LEU A 99 -17.01 15.13 10.28
C LEU A 99 -16.30 15.75 9.07
N ARG A 100 -15.12 16.33 9.33
CA ARG A 100 -14.32 17.13 8.40
C ARG A 100 -12.85 17.20 8.83
N GLY A 101 -12.03 17.85 8.03
CA GLY A 101 -10.59 17.99 8.27
C GLY A 101 -9.84 16.66 8.11
N SER A 102 -8.68 16.57 8.76
CA SER A 102 -7.78 15.42 8.67
C SER A 102 -8.46 14.08 9.01
N ALA A 103 -9.36 14.04 9.99
CA ALA A 103 -10.05 12.81 10.39
C ALA A 103 -10.85 12.16 9.25
N LEU A 104 -11.50 12.97 8.40
CA LEU A 104 -12.19 12.47 7.20
C LEU A 104 -11.19 12.17 6.08
N THR A 105 -10.35 13.14 5.72
CA THR A 105 -9.47 13.03 4.55
C THR A 105 -8.47 11.88 4.71
N GLN A 106 -7.90 11.70 5.91
CA GLN A 106 -6.98 10.59 6.19
C GLN A 106 -7.68 9.24 6.06
N ALA A 107 -8.89 9.06 6.61
CA ALA A 107 -9.64 7.81 6.48
C ALA A 107 -9.87 7.43 4.99
N LEU A 108 -10.26 8.41 4.16
CA LEU A 108 -10.46 8.19 2.73
C LEU A 108 -9.14 7.87 1.99
N LEU A 109 -8.04 8.55 2.34
CA LEU A 109 -6.70 8.25 1.81
C LEU A 109 -6.26 6.82 2.17
N LEU A 110 -6.43 6.39 3.43
CA LEU A 110 -6.07 5.04 3.87
C LEU A 110 -6.89 3.97 3.16
N ARG A 111 -8.17 4.24 2.86
CA ARG A 111 -9.00 3.38 2.00
C ARG A 111 -8.42 3.29 0.59
N SER A 112 -8.08 4.41 -0.05
CA SER A 112 -7.48 4.42 -1.40
C SER A 112 -6.11 3.73 -1.45
N VAL A 113 -5.28 3.86 -0.41
CA VAL A 113 -4.02 3.09 -0.24
C VAL A 113 -4.32 1.59 -0.16
N ASN A 114 -5.30 1.18 0.65
CA ASN A 114 -5.65 -0.22 0.79
C ASN A 114 -6.19 -0.83 -0.52
N GLU A 115 -6.96 -0.07 -1.28
CA GLU A 115 -7.46 -0.47 -2.60
C GLU A 115 -6.33 -0.67 -3.63
N LEU A 116 -5.36 0.25 -3.67
CA LEU A 116 -4.13 0.09 -4.48
C LEU A 116 -3.40 -1.22 -4.13
N LEU A 117 -3.19 -1.48 -2.83
CA LEU A 117 -2.45 -2.65 -2.36
C LEU A 117 -3.24 -3.96 -2.48
N ILE A 118 -4.57 -3.93 -2.41
CA ILE A 118 -5.42 -5.07 -2.78
C ILE A 118 -5.16 -5.49 -4.23
N GLY A 119 -5.07 -4.52 -5.16
CA GLY A 119 -4.76 -4.79 -6.55
C GLY A 119 -3.44 -5.55 -6.77
N PHE A 120 -2.46 -5.44 -5.86
CA PHE A 120 -1.21 -6.19 -5.94
C PHE A 120 -1.36 -7.70 -5.70
N VAL A 121 -2.27 -8.11 -4.81
CA VAL A 121 -2.41 -9.51 -4.39
C VAL A 121 -3.61 -10.22 -5.01
N GLU A 122 -4.64 -9.46 -5.39
CA GLU A 122 -5.92 -9.98 -5.85
C GLU A 122 -5.78 -10.67 -7.22
N SER A 123 -6.50 -11.79 -7.40
CA SER A 123 -6.55 -12.51 -8.66
C SER A 123 -7.91 -12.32 -9.35
N THR A 124 -7.91 -12.28 -10.68
CA THR A 124 -9.12 -12.42 -11.50
C THR A 124 -9.39 -13.87 -11.92
N GLY A 125 -8.47 -14.80 -11.63
CA GLY A 125 -8.59 -16.24 -11.88
C GLY A 125 -7.27 -16.89 -12.34
N PRO A 126 -7.25 -18.22 -12.53
CA PRO A 126 -6.02 -18.98 -12.83
C PRO A 126 -5.25 -18.48 -14.06
N ALA A 127 -5.94 -18.00 -15.09
CA ALA A 127 -5.29 -17.47 -16.30
C ALA A 127 -4.48 -16.19 -16.01
N HIS A 128 -4.97 -15.33 -15.12
CA HIS A 128 -4.24 -14.14 -14.66
C HIS A 128 -3.07 -14.51 -13.76
N ASP A 129 -3.20 -15.54 -12.92
CA ASP A 129 -2.11 -16.01 -12.08
C ASP A 129 -0.98 -16.66 -12.89
N GLU A 130 -1.30 -17.43 -13.93
CA GLU A 130 -0.28 -17.97 -14.84
C GLU A 130 0.39 -16.87 -15.68
N ALA A 131 -0.37 -15.89 -16.19
CA ALA A 131 0.20 -14.73 -16.86
C ALA A 131 1.11 -13.91 -15.92
N TRP A 132 0.75 -13.79 -14.63
CA TRP A 132 1.59 -13.14 -13.62
C TRP A 132 2.84 -13.94 -13.28
N LEU A 133 2.79 -15.27 -13.28
CA LEU A 133 3.99 -16.11 -13.11
C LEU A 133 4.98 -15.86 -14.24
N GLN A 134 4.51 -15.80 -15.50
CA GLN A 134 5.36 -15.49 -16.65
C GLN A 134 5.94 -14.07 -16.59
N ALA A 135 5.14 -13.09 -16.17
CA ALA A 135 5.59 -11.71 -15.96
C ALA A 135 6.62 -11.59 -14.82
N ALA A 136 6.38 -12.26 -13.69
CA ALA A 136 7.26 -12.27 -12.52
C ALA A 136 8.62 -12.91 -12.80
N LEU A 137 8.66 -13.93 -13.66
CA LEU A 137 9.88 -14.62 -14.06
C LEU A 137 10.62 -13.92 -15.21
N ALA A 138 10.04 -12.90 -15.85
CA ALA A 138 10.68 -12.19 -16.95
C ALA A 138 12.00 -11.51 -16.50
N PRO A 139 13.10 -11.58 -17.29
CA PRO A 139 14.44 -11.13 -16.85
C PRO A 139 14.53 -9.68 -16.35
N THR A 140 13.62 -8.81 -16.80
CA THR A 140 13.59 -7.37 -16.49
C THR A 140 12.49 -6.97 -15.52
N ALA A 141 11.70 -7.92 -14.99
CA ALA A 141 10.58 -7.64 -14.07
C ALA A 141 10.99 -6.78 -12.86
N CYS A 142 12.17 -7.04 -12.31
CA CYS A 142 12.75 -6.30 -11.17
C CYS A 142 13.78 -5.23 -11.57
N GLN A 143 13.79 -4.79 -12.84
CA GLN A 143 14.74 -3.77 -13.29
C GLN A 143 14.36 -2.34 -12.87
N THR A 144 13.06 -2.04 -12.81
CA THR A 144 12.61 -0.66 -12.57
C THR A 144 12.78 -0.20 -11.12
N HIS A 145 12.85 1.12 -10.96
CA HIS A 145 12.94 1.83 -9.69
C HIS A 145 11.68 2.65 -9.37
N GLU A 146 10.58 2.49 -10.12
CA GLU A 146 9.45 3.43 -10.04
C GLU A 146 8.99 3.67 -8.59
N PRO A 147 8.97 4.95 -8.14
CA PRO A 147 8.61 5.29 -6.78
C PRO A 147 7.10 5.05 -6.54
N LEU A 148 6.30 5.33 -7.58
CA LEU A 148 4.85 5.17 -7.62
C LEU A 148 4.46 3.70 -7.73
N PHE A 149 3.43 3.32 -6.97
CA PHE A 149 3.06 1.91 -6.79
C PHE A 149 2.55 1.32 -8.09
N TYR A 150 1.61 1.99 -8.76
CA TYR A 150 1.00 1.46 -9.97
C TYR A 150 1.99 1.38 -11.14
N ALA A 151 2.90 2.36 -11.28
CA ALA A 151 3.94 2.34 -12.31
C ALA A 151 4.88 1.13 -12.17
N ARG A 152 5.20 0.68 -10.94
CA ARG A 152 5.95 -0.57 -10.72
C ARG A 152 5.18 -1.79 -11.23
N ARG A 153 3.86 -1.84 -11.01
CA ARG A 153 3.00 -2.94 -11.49
C ARG A 153 2.97 -2.99 -13.01
N ILE A 154 2.81 -1.84 -13.67
CA ILE A 154 2.86 -1.73 -15.14
C ILE A 154 4.24 -2.06 -15.71
N ALA A 155 5.33 -1.81 -14.99
CA ALA A 155 6.67 -2.24 -15.42
C ALA A 155 6.79 -3.76 -15.54
N ILE A 156 6.15 -4.52 -14.65
CA ILE A 156 6.13 -5.98 -14.70
C ILE A 156 5.28 -6.47 -15.87
N VAL A 157 4.15 -5.81 -16.15
CA VAL A 157 3.35 -6.06 -17.37
C VAL A 157 4.17 -5.77 -18.64
N GLN A 158 4.96 -4.69 -18.67
CA GLN A 158 5.86 -4.38 -19.79
C GLN A 158 7.02 -5.39 -19.92
N ALA A 159 7.55 -5.89 -18.81
CA ALA A 159 8.61 -6.90 -18.81
C ALA A 159 8.13 -8.27 -19.29
N ALA A 160 6.85 -8.58 -19.14
CA ALA A 160 6.26 -9.85 -19.53
C ALA A 160 6.42 -10.15 -21.05
N PRO A 161 6.41 -11.45 -21.43
CA PRO A 161 6.31 -11.87 -22.83
C PRO A 161 5.12 -11.19 -23.53
N GLU A 162 5.28 -10.81 -24.80
CA GLU A 162 4.32 -9.99 -25.54
C GLU A 162 2.94 -10.67 -25.62
N GLU A 163 2.94 -11.99 -25.79
CA GLU A 163 1.79 -12.87 -25.85
C GLU A 163 0.91 -12.88 -24.59
N VAL A 164 1.44 -12.55 -23.40
CA VAL A 164 0.67 -12.50 -22.15
C VAL A 164 0.28 -11.09 -21.72
N ARG A 165 0.86 -10.03 -22.31
CA ARG A 165 0.51 -8.64 -21.95
C ARG A 165 -0.99 -8.31 -22.10
N PRO A 166 -1.71 -8.79 -23.14
CA PRO A 166 -3.15 -8.55 -23.26
C PRO A 166 -3.96 -9.17 -22.12
N ALA A 167 -3.59 -10.38 -21.67
CA ALA A 167 -4.26 -11.06 -20.56
C ALA A 167 -4.02 -10.35 -19.22
N LEU A 168 -2.79 -9.87 -18.99
CA LEU A 168 -2.46 -9.02 -17.85
C LEU A 168 -3.26 -7.72 -17.87
N LEU A 169 -3.31 -7.01 -19.01
CA LEU A 169 -4.04 -5.75 -19.14
C LEU A 169 -5.55 -5.90 -18.92
N ALA A 170 -6.16 -6.95 -19.47
CA ALA A 170 -7.58 -7.25 -19.22
C ALA A 170 -7.84 -7.53 -17.72
N ALA A 171 -6.90 -8.18 -17.02
CA ALA A 171 -6.99 -8.37 -15.59
C ALA A 171 -6.78 -7.08 -14.79
N GLU A 172 -5.86 -6.20 -15.18
CA GLU A 172 -5.71 -4.86 -14.58
C GLU A 172 -7.02 -4.07 -14.66
N GLN A 173 -7.63 -4.02 -15.85
CA GLN A 173 -8.91 -3.36 -16.07
C GLN A 173 -10.01 -3.95 -15.19
N ALA A 174 -10.09 -5.29 -15.10
CA ALA A 174 -11.06 -5.97 -14.24
C ALA A 174 -10.83 -5.70 -12.74
N LEU A 175 -9.58 -5.63 -12.28
CA LEU A 175 -9.23 -5.28 -10.89
C LEU A 175 -9.61 -3.83 -10.57
N LEU A 176 -9.29 -2.89 -11.45
CA LEU A 176 -9.66 -1.48 -11.29
C LEU A 176 -11.19 -1.27 -11.33
N ALA A 177 -11.92 -2.04 -12.13
CA ALA A 177 -13.39 -2.02 -12.13
C ALA A 177 -14.00 -2.51 -10.80
N ARG A 178 -13.28 -3.32 -10.01
CA ARG A 178 -13.69 -3.79 -8.68
C ARG A 178 -13.38 -2.82 -7.54
N TRP A 179 -12.75 -1.66 -7.80
CA TRP A 179 -12.40 -0.68 -6.78
C TRP A 179 -13.63 -0.26 -5.94
N GLY A 180 -13.47 -0.25 -4.63
CA GLY A 180 -14.51 0.05 -3.64
C GLY A 180 -15.57 -1.03 -3.42
N THR A 181 -15.46 -2.21 -4.04
CA THR A 181 -16.37 -3.34 -3.78
C THR A 181 -15.85 -4.26 -2.66
N THR A 182 -16.70 -5.11 -2.08
CA THR A 182 -16.27 -6.05 -1.02
C THR A 182 -15.57 -7.27 -1.61
N ARG A 183 -14.35 -7.57 -1.14
CA ARG A 183 -13.59 -8.77 -1.53
C ARG A 183 -13.55 -9.78 -0.40
N SER A 184 -14.34 -10.85 -0.52
CA SER A 184 -14.30 -11.99 0.42
C SER A 184 -13.15 -12.97 0.15
N GLY A 185 -12.63 -13.01 -1.08
CA GLY A 185 -11.62 -13.97 -1.54
C GLY A 185 -10.16 -13.50 -1.53
N LEU A 186 -9.78 -12.49 -0.73
CA LEU A 186 -8.40 -12.01 -0.70
C LEU A 186 -7.47 -13.05 -0.06
N PRO A 187 -6.38 -13.48 -0.74
CA PRO A 187 -5.57 -14.60 -0.27
C PRO A 187 -4.77 -14.19 0.98
N PRO A 188 -4.67 -15.05 2.03
CA PRO A 188 -4.18 -14.68 3.36
C PRO A 188 -2.68 -14.38 3.38
N ARG A 189 -2.21 -13.34 4.09
CA ARG A 189 -0.79 -12.97 4.15
C ARG A 189 0.09 -14.21 4.43
N PRO A 190 1.08 -14.53 3.57
CA PRO A 190 1.98 -15.66 3.80
C PRO A 190 2.71 -15.55 5.14
N ALA A 191 3.14 -16.68 5.69
CA ALA A 191 3.87 -16.69 6.95
C ALA A 191 5.21 -15.95 6.80
N ASP A 192 5.67 -15.27 7.86
CA ASP A 192 6.90 -14.48 7.78
C ASP A 192 8.12 -15.34 7.44
N ALA A 193 8.12 -16.63 7.79
CA ALA A 193 9.12 -17.60 7.35
C ALA A 193 9.14 -17.79 5.83
N ASP A 194 7.98 -17.90 5.17
CA ASP A 194 7.88 -17.99 3.70
C ASP A 194 8.36 -16.69 3.04
N MET A 195 7.99 -15.54 3.61
CA MET A 195 8.34 -14.21 3.13
C MET A 195 9.85 -13.90 3.23
N LEU A 196 10.51 -14.39 4.29
CA LEU A 196 11.93 -14.13 4.56
C LEU A 196 12.86 -15.20 3.98
N ALA A 197 12.36 -16.36 3.55
CA ALA A 197 13.18 -17.48 3.10
C ALA A 197 14.17 -17.11 1.99
N GLY A 198 13.75 -16.33 0.99
CA GLY A 198 14.65 -15.85 -0.08
C GLY A 198 15.77 -14.93 0.43
N ALA A 199 15.48 -14.07 1.41
CA ALA A 199 16.49 -13.18 2.00
C ALA A 199 17.48 -13.97 2.88
N GLN A 200 17.00 -14.97 3.62
CA GLN A 200 17.84 -15.88 4.41
C GLN A 200 18.76 -16.72 3.50
N ALA A 201 18.22 -17.26 2.41
CA ALA A 201 18.98 -17.98 1.39
C ALA A 201 20.05 -17.08 0.73
N ALA A 202 19.72 -15.82 0.42
CA ALA A 202 20.69 -14.85 -0.09
C ALA A 202 21.80 -14.51 0.93
N ALA A 203 21.46 -14.40 2.22
CA ALA A 203 22.45 -14.18 3.28
C ALA A 203 23.41 -15.38 3.43
N GLN A 204 22.89 -16.62 3.46
CA GLN A 204 23.70 -17.84 3.49
C GLN A 204 24.68 -17.92 2.30
N LEU A 205 24.24 -17.57 1.09
CA LEU A 205 25.13 -17.50 -0.08
C LEU A 205 26.22 -16.42 0.04
N ARG A 206 25.95 -15.28 0.69
CA ARG A 206 26.99 -14.25 0.97
C ARG A 206 28.05 -14.76 1.95
N GLU A 207 27.65 -15.62 2.89
CA GLU A 207 28.54 -16.26 3.87
C GLU A 207 29.28 -17.49 3.30
N GLY A 208 29.02 -17.87 2.05
CA GLY A 208 29.60 -19.06 1.41
C GLY A 208 28.99 -20.38 1.91
N LEU A 209 27.84 -20.32 2.60
CA LEU A 209 27.12 -21.49 3.09
C LEU A 209 26.31 -22.17 1.95
N PRO A 210 26.17 -23.50 1.97
CA PRO A 210 25.42 -24.22 0.95
C PRO A 210 23.92 -23.94 1.06
N VAL A 211 23.28 -23.68 -0.09
CA VAL A 211 21.83 -23.46 -0.21
C VAL A 211 21.28 -24.27 -1.38
N THR A 212 20.21 -25.02 -1.14
CA THR A 212 19.45 -25.70 -2.21
C THR A 212 18.55 -24.69 -2.89
N ALA A 213 19.03 -24.09 -3.98
CA ALA A 213 18.29 -23.10 -4.75
C ALA A 213 18.53 -23.22 -6.26
N ALA A 214 17.64 -22.65 -7.08
CA ALA A 214 17.89 -22.49 -8.50
C ALA A 214 19.04 -21.50 -8.74
N PRO A 215 19.84 -21.63 -9.81
CA PRO A 215 20.88 -20.66 -10.13
C PRO A 215 20.26 -19.29 -10.47
N MET A 216 20.80 -18.23 -9.88
CA MET A 216 20.47 -16.86 -10.28
C MET A 216 20.96 -16.58 -11.70
N THR A 217 20.20 -15.82 -12.48
CA THR A 217 20.71 -15.22 -13.71
C THR A 217 21.81 -14.19 -13.38
N PRO A 218 22.73 -13.86 -14.31
CA PRO A 218 23.76 -12.83 -14.06
C PRO A 218 23.18 -11.48 -13.67
N PHE A 219 21.98 -11.14 -14.18
CA PHE A 219 21.25 -9.94 -13.79
C PHE A 219 20.81 -10.00 -12.32
N LEU A 220 20.14 -11.08 -11.90
CA LEU A 220 19.69 -11.25 -10.51
C LEU A 220 20.87 -11.33 -9.53
N ALA A 221 21.93 -12.06 -9.88
CA ALA A 221 23.15 -12.15 -9.07
C ALA A 221 23.79 -10.76 -8.85
N ARG A 222 23.89 -9.92 -9.90
CA ARG A 222 24.36 -8.53 -9.78
C ARG A 222 23.48 -7.69 -8.86
N MET A 223 22.19 -7.98 -8.80
CA MET A 223 21.19 -7.19 -8.05
C MET A 223 21.12 -7.59 -6.58
N VAL A 224 21.25 -8.88 -6.29
CA VAL A 224 21.27 -9.43 -4.92
C VAL A 224 22.65 -9.30 -4.26
N PHE A 225 23.75 -9.39 -5.02
CA PHE A 225 25.11 -9.34 -4.48
C PHE A 225 25.88 -8.06 -4.87
N ALA A 226 25.16 -6.95 -5.09
CA ALA A 226 25.79 -5.65 -5.33
C ALA A 226 26.61 -5.21 -4.10
N ARG A 227 27.91 -4.96 -4.29
CA ARG A 227 28.90 -4.75 -3.20
C ARG A 227 28.72 -3.43 -2.44
N ASP A 228 27.99 -2.48 -3.01
CA ASP A 228 27.74 -1.12 -2.51
C ASP A 228 26.59 -1.05 -1.48
N ARG A 229 26.13 -2.20 -1.00
CA ARG A 229 24.85 -2.32 -0.27
C ARG A 229 24.98 -2.61 1.21
N ARG A 230 23.85 -2.40 1.88
CA ARG A 230 23.59 -2.82 3.26
C ARG A 230 22.78 -4.12 3.23
N PRO A 231 23.38 -5.29 3.56
CA PRO A 231 22.70 -6.59 3.47
C PRO A 231 21.46 -6.73 4.36
N ASP A 232 21.39 -5.92 5.42
CA ASP A 232 20.37 -5.85 6.45
C ASP A 232 19.15 -4.98 6.06
N ALA A 233 19.27 -4.14 5.04
CA ALA A 233 18.23 -3.23 4.59
C ALA A 233 18.08 -3.23 3.05
N PRO A 234 17.64 -4.34 2.44
CA PRO A 234 17.50 -4.45 0.99
C PRO A 234 16.50 -3.42 0.46
N ASP A 235 16.90 -2.64 -0.55
CA ASP A 235 16.00 -1.69 -1.21
C ASP A 235 14.88 -2.39 -1.97
N ARG A 236 13.86 -1.63 -2.42
CA ARG A 236 12.69 -2.17 -3.15
C ARG A 236 13.07 -3.05 -4.35
N ARG A 237 14.17 -2.74 -5.01
CA ARG A 237 14.64 -3.41 -6.23
C ARG A 237 15.39 -4.71 -5.92
N GLU A 238 16.17 -4.73 -4.85
CA GLU A 238 16.78 -5.95 -4.30
C GLU A 238 15.74 -6.88 -3.69
N ARG A 239 14.74 -6.37 -2.95
CA ARG A 239 13.61 -7.18 -2.47
C ARG A 239 12.89 -7.87 -3.64
N CYS A 240 12.59 -7.13 -4.71
CA CYS A 240 12.04 -7.71 -5.93
C CYS A 240 12.94 -8.82 -6.51
N ALA A 241 14.25 -8.56 -6.70
CA ALA A 241 15.19 -9.51 -7.27
C ALA A 241 15.36 -10.79 -6.41
N ILE A 242 15.41 -10.65 -5.09
CA ILE A 242 15.43 -11.77 -4.13
C ILE A 242 14.15 -12.60 -4.29
N SER A 243 12.97 -11.96 -4.30
CA SER A 243 11.70 -12.67 -4.43
C SER A 243 11.50 -13.30 -5.82
N GLN A 244 12.01 -12.70 -6.90
CA GLN A 244 12.00 -13.28 -8.25
C GLN A 244 12.86 -14.55 -8.30
N TRP A 245 14.06 -14.51 -7.75
CA TRP A 245 14.93 -15.68 -7.64
C TRP A 245 14.35 -16.77 -6.73
N TRP A 246 13.73 -16.37 -5.62
CA TRP A 246 13.10 -17.32 -4.71
C TRP A 246 11.87 -17.98 -5.33
N LEU A 247 11.05 -17.23 -6.08
CA LEU A 247 9.96 -17.76 -6.88
C LEU A 247 10.48 -18.80 -7.90
N GLN A 248 11.55 -18.50 -8.64
CA GLN A 248 12.20 -19.46 -9.55
C GLN A 248 12.66 -20.73 -8.81
N THR A 249 13.24 -20.58 -7.61
CA THR A 249 13.68 -21.70 -6.76
C THR A 249 12.52 -22.57 -6.28
N GLN A 250 11.44 -21.94 -5.81
CA GLN A 250 10.22 -22.62 -5.40
C GLN A 250 9.62 -23.41 -6.58
N LEU A 251 9.48 -22.79 -7.75
CA LEU A 251 8.90 -23.43 -8.94
C LEU A 251 9.77 -24.55 -9.53
N ALA A 252 11.09 -24.53 -9.30
CA ALA A 252 12.00 -25.62 -9.65
C ALA A 252 11.94 -26.80 -8.66
N THR A 253 11.34 -26.62 -7.48
CA THR A 253 11.22 -27.66 -6.46
C THR A 253 9.99 -28.54 -6.71
N PRO A 254 10.12 -29.88 -6.85
CA PRO A 254 8.98 -30.76 -7.06
C PRO A 254 7.94 -30.68 -5.93
N GLY A 255 6.66 -30.62 -6.29
CA GLY A 255 5.55 -30.58 -5.33
C GLY A 255 5.21 -29.19 -4.76
N THR A 256 5.91 -28.13 -5.19
CA THR A 256 5.58 -26.74 -4.78
C THR A 256 4.18 -26.33 -5.22
N ASP A 257 3.42 -25.74 -4.30
CA ASP A 257 2.22 -24.97 -4.59
C ASP A 257 2.58 -23.67 -5.33
N ARG A 258 2.30 -23.65 -6.64
CA ARG A 258 2.53 -22.49 -7.53
C ARG A 258 1.75 -21.24 -7.10
N ALA A 259 0.54 -21.40 -6.58
CA ALA A 259 -0.29 -20.28 -6.15
C ALA A 259 0.27 -19.66 -4.86
N LYS A 260 0.70 -20.49 -3.90
CA LYS A 260 1.40 -20.01 -2.69
C LYS A 260 2.72 -19.31 -3.05
N ALA A 261 3.51 -19.87 -3.97
CA ALA A 261 4.77 -19.26 -4.42
C ALA A 261 4.56 -17.89 -5.08
N LEU A 262 3.60 -17.78 -6.03
CA LEU A 262 3.20 -16.51 -6.63
C LEU A 262 2.70 -15.51 -5.58
N GLN A 263 1.98 -15.99 -4.57
CA GLN A 263 1.46 -15.14 -3.51
C GLN A 263 2.59 -14.54 -2.66
N VAL A 264 3.60 -15.34 -2.27
CA VAL A 264 4.80 -14.84 -1.58
C VAL A 264 5.49 -13.77 -2.42
N PHE A 265 5.62 -13.98 -3.73
CA PHE A 265 6.17 -12.98 -4.64
C PHE A 265 5.32 -11.69 -4.64
N ARG A 266 4.01 -11.76 -4.87
CA ARG A 266 3.11 -10.59 -4.87
C ARG A 266 3.15 -9.81 -3.55
N TYR A 267 3.11 -10.50 -2.40
CA TYR A 267 3.22 -9.86 -1.09
C TYR A 267 4.60 -9.22 -0.86
N SER A 268 5.68 -9.74 -1.47
CA SER A 268 7.02 -9.16 -1.37
C SER A 268 7.18 -7.87 -2.18
N LEU A 269 6.34 -7.67 -3.20
CA LEU A 269 6.30 -6.45 -4.01
C LEU A 269 5.43 -5.34 -3.41
N LEU A 270 4.65 -5.65 -2.37
CA LEU A 270 3.80 -4.66 -1.72
C LEU A 270 4.64 -3.46 -1.26
N PRO A 271 4.22 -2.23 -1.58
CA PRO A 271 4.76 -1.05 -0.96
C PRO A 271 4.62 -1.11 0.56
N ASP A 272 5.56 -0.51 1.27
CA ASP A 272 5.48 -0.39 2.71
C ASP A 272 4.73 0.90 3.06
N VAL A 273 3.65 0.80 3.85
CA VAL A 273 2.88 1.97 4.28
C VAL A 273 3.70 2.90 5.19
N GLU A 274 4.81 2.44 5.79
CA GLU A 274 5.75 3.33 6.47
C GLU A 274 6.41 4.34 5.53
N GLU A 275 6.52 4.03 4.22
CA GLU A 275 7.05 4.94 3.20
C GLU A 275 6.13 6.16 3.00
N LEU A 276 4.82 6.01 3.29
CA LEU A 276 3.79 7.05 3.22
C LEU A 276 3.74 7.98 4.45
N LEU A 277 4.52 7.70 5.50
CA LEU A 277 4.57 8.58 6.67
C LEU A 277 5.19 9.94 6.32
N PRO A 278 4.67 11.06 6.86
CA PRO A 278 5.36 12.35 6.80
C PRO A 278 6.75 12.25 7.45
N GLU A 279 7.74 12.98 6.92
CA GLU A 279 9.11 12.95 7.44
C GLU A 279 9.20 13.37 8.92
N GLN A 280 8.31 14.25 9.38
CA GLN A 280 8.19 14.63 10.79
C GLN A 280 7.83 13.42 11.67
N VAL A 281 6.95 12.53 11.17
CA VAL A 281 6.58 11.29 11.87
C VAL A 281 7.70 10.26 11.77
N LYS A 282 8.41 10.17 10.64
CA LYS A 282 9.58 9.27 10.51
C LYS A 282 10.74 9.67 11.45
N ALA A 283 10.92 10.98 11.68
CA ALA A 283 11.91 11.52 12.59
C ALA A 283 11.50 11.43 14.08
N ASP A 284 10.21 11.30 14.38
CA ASP A 284 9.72 11.21 15.76
C ASP A 284 10.08 9.86 16.39
N THR A 285 10.95 9.91 17.40
CA THR A 285 11.33 8.79 18.27
C THR A 285 10.73 8.90 19.67
N SER A 286 9.83 9.87 19.91
CA SER A 286 9.23 10.12 21.22
C SER A 286 7.91 9.36 21.40
N GLY A 287 7.76 8.70 22.55
CA GLY A 287 6.56 7.98 22.95
C GLY A 287 6.83 6.54 23.38
N ASP A 288 5.78 5.84 23.81
CA ASP A 288 5.87 4.42 24.18
C ASP A 288 6.46 3.60 23.02
N SER A 289 7.63 3.00 23.24
CA SER A 289 8.35 2.16 22.29
C SER A 289 7.62 0.85 21.99
N SER A 290 6.61 0.50 22.79
CA SER A 290 5.88 -0.75 22.66
C SER A 290 4.84 -0.74 21.54
N TYR A 291 4.32 0.44 21.12
CA TYR A 291 3.31 0.57 20.07
C TYR A 291 3.92 1.07 18.75
N PRO A 292 3.74 0.37 17.61
CA PRO A 292 4.31 0.78 16.33
C PRO A 292 3.87 2.17 15.89
N ARG A 293 4.86 3.04 15.58
CA ARG A 293 4.64 4.45 15.24
C ARG A 293 3.75 4.63 14.01
N ALA A 294 3.93 3.82 12.98
CA ALA A 294 3.08 3.82 11.79
C ALA A 294 1.63 3.45 12.13
N ALA A 295 1.44 2.42 12.96
CA ALA A 295 0.11 2.03 13.44
C ALA A 295 -0.55 3.16 14.24
N ARG A 296 0.20 3.85 15.11
CA ARG A 296 -0.28 5.03 15.86
C ARG A 296 -0.72 6.16 14.91
N HIS A 297 0.11 6.52 13.93
CA HIS A 297 -0.17 7.60 12.98
C HIS A 297 -1.40 7.32 12.10
N PHE A 298 -1.57 6.07 11.65
CA PHE A 298 -2.69 5.67 10.80
C PHE A 298 -3.95 5.22 11.57
N GLY A 299 -3.97 5.35 12.90
CA GLY A 299 -5.14 4.95 13.72
C GLY A 299 -5.40 3.43 13.75
N VAL A 300 -4.38 2.62 13.43
CA VAL A 300 -4.48 1.15 13.31
C VAL A 300 -4.55 0.54 14.70
N GLN A 301 -5.59 -0.26 14.94
CA GLN A 301 -5.88 -0.96 16.18
C GLN A 301 -6.22 -2.43 15.90
N GLY A 302 -6.23 -3.30 16.92
CA GLY A 302 -6.71 -4.67 16.77
C GLY A 302 -5.98 -5.68 17.66
N SER A 303 -5.76 -6.89 17.16
CA SER A 303 -4.94 -7.90 17.82
C SER A 303 -4.12 -8.75 16.84
N THR A 304 -2.98 -9.22 17.32
CA THR A 304 -2.07 -10.13 16.62
C THR A 304 -1.90 -11.38 17.45
N THR A 305 -2.29 -12.55 16.94
CA THR A 305 -2.05 -13.83 17.63
C THR A 305 -0.76 -14.46 17.13
N VAL A 306 0.17 -14.68 18.05
CA VAL A 306 1.48 -15.31 17.78
C VAL A 306 1.49 -16.72 18.36
N ARG A 307 1.95 -17.68 17.56
CA ARG A 307 2.31 -19.03 17.99
C ARG A 307 3.81 -19.09 18.17
N ALA A 308 4.28 -19.71 19.26
CA ALA A 308 5.70 -19.89 19.52
C ALA A 308 6.01 -21.30 20.07
N ARG A 309 7.21 -21.79 19.74
CA ARG A 309 7.80 -23.00 20.32
C ARG A 309 8.82 -22.60 21.37
N VAL A 310 8.65 -23.11 22.58
CA VAL A 310 9.40 -22.75 23.78
C VAL A 310 10.21 -23.94 24.26
N ASP A 311 11.50 -23.75 24.54
CA ASP A 311 12.40 -24.80 25.01
C ASP A 311 12.21 -25.14 26.51
N ALA A 312 12.98 -26.12 26.98
CA ALA A 312 12.96 -26.56 28.37
C ALA A 312 13.43 -25.48 29.38
N GLN A 313 14.08 -24.42 28.90
CA GLN A 313 14.58 -23.28 29.65
C GLN A 313 13.62 -22.08 29.60
N GLY A 314 12.43 -22.24 29.02
CA GLY A 314 11.41 -21.21 28.92
C GLY A 314 11.72 -20.10 27.92
N GLN A 315 12.66 -20.33 26.98
CA GLN A 315 13.03 -19.39 25.92
C GLN A 315 12.30 -19.69 24.61
N VAL A 316 11.97 -18.64 23.86
CA VAL A 316 11.30 -18.76 22.55
C VAL A 316 12.32 -19.12 21.46
N GLN A 317 12.20 -20.32 20.89
CA GLN A 317 13.05 -20.83 19.82
C GLN A 317 12.54 -20.42 18.43
N ARG A 318 11.21 -20.43 18.23
CA ARG A 318 10.54 -19.91 17.02
C ARG A 318 9.24 -19.22 17.41
N ALA A 319 8.88 -18.19 16.65
CA ALA A 319 7.60 -17.49 16.77
C ALA A 319 7.11 -17.05 15.38
N GLU A 320 5.80 -17.15 15.14
CA GLU A 320 5.14 -16.77 13.90
C GLU A 320 3.74 -16.17 14.19
N VAL A 321 3.27 -15.27 13.33
CA VAL A 321 1.90 -14.73 13.41
C VAL A 321 0.92 -15.71 12.74
N VAL A 322 -0.07 -16.19 13.50
CA VAL A 322 -1.06 -17.17 13.04
C VAL A 322 -2.46 -16.60 12.83
N ALA A 323 -2.77 -15.44 13.42
CA ALA A 323 -4.01 -14.73 13.17
C ALA A 323 -3.85 -13.23 13.42
N ARG A 324 -4.69 -12.43 12.77
CA ARG A 324 -4.75 -10.97 12.90
C ARG A 324 -6.22 -10.54 12.88
N TYR A 325 -6.60 -9.63 13.76
CA TYR A 325 -7.80 -8.82 13.65
C TYR A 325 -7.36 -7.37 13.62
N ILE A 326 -7.65 -6.62 12.57
CA ILE A 326 -7.13 -5.26 12.40
C ILE A 326 -8.27 -4.34 11.98
N SER A 327 -8.32 -3.17 12.61
CA SER A 327 -9.24 -2.07 12.34
C SER A 327 -8.44 -0.83 11.97
N VAL A 328 -8.88 -0.12 10.92
CA VAL A 328 -8.27 1.10 10.42
C VAL A 328 -9.39 2.06 10.02
N PRO A 329 -9.34 3.36 10.38
CA PRO A 329 -10.28 4.37 9.90
C PRO A 329 -10.40 4.35 8.36
N GLY A 330 -11.62 4.50 7.82
CA GLY A 330 -11.88 4.42 6.37
C GLY A 330 -12.01 3.02 5.78
N ILE A 331 -11.37 2.01 6.37
CA ILE A 331 -11.35 0.64 5.85
C ILE A 331 -12.46 -0.19 6.50
N ARG A 332 -13.70 0.12 6.13
CA ARG A 332 -14.92 -0.51 6.69
C ARG A 332 -15.31 -1.75 5.88
N GLY A 333 -15.49 -2.89 6.55
CA GLY A 333 -15.95 -4.14 5.92
C GLY A 333 -14.95 -4.81 4.97
N HIS A 334 -13.74 -4.25 4.82
CA HIS A 334 -12.67 -4.78 3.97
C HIS A 334 -11.48 -5.19 4.83
N ARG A 335 -10.69 -6.15 4.36
CA ARG A 335 -9.43 -6.53 4.99
C ARG A 335 -8.40 -5.39 4.80
N PRO A 336 -7.79 -4.84 5.87
CA PRO A 336 -6.82 -3.75 5.79
C PRO A 336 -5.44 -4.26 5.41
N LEU A 337 -5.35 -4.88 4.22
CA LEU A 337 -4.17 -5.54 3.68
C LEU A 337 -2.90 -4.69 3.75
N ALA A 338 -3.02 -3.39 3.46
CA ALA A 338 -1.92 -2.44 3.50
C ALA A 338 -1.28 -2.29 4.90
N PHE A 339 -2.01 -2.64 5.97
CA PHE A 339 -1.62 -2.39 7.35
C PHE A 339 -1.29 -3.68 8.12
N GLU A 340 -1.39 -4.85 7.49
CA GLU A 340 -1.28 -6.15 8.17
C GLU A 340 0.06 -6.39 8.87
N ALA A 341 1.15 -5.90 8.28
CA ALA A 341 2.49 -6.09 8.82
C ALA A 341 2.82 -5.17 10.01
N LEU A 342 2.07 -4.08 10.20
CA LEU A 342 2.46 -3.00 11.13
C LEU A 342 2.50 -3.44 12.59
N LEU A 343 1.67 -4.41 12.97
CA LEU A 343 1.59 -4.93 14.34
C LEU A 343 2.38 -6.24 14.53
N ASP A 344 2.76 -6.90 13.44
CA ASP A 344 3.42 -8.22 13.45
C ASP A 344 4.81 -8.15 14.09
N GLY A 345 5.64 -7.19 13.67
CA GLY A 345 7.00 -7.02 14.19
C GLY A 345 7.04 -6.80 15.70
N ALA A 346 6.15 -5.95 16.22
CA ALA A 346 6.05 -5.67 17.64
C ALA A 346 5.45 -6.85 18.45
N ALA A 347 4.49 -7.59 17.87
CA ALA A 347 3.97 -8.82 18.50
C ALA A 347 5.07 -9.90 18.60
N LEU A 348 5.87 -10.08 17.55
CA LEU A 348 6.99 -11.02 17.53
C LEU A 348 8.12 -10.59 18.48
N ALA A 349 8.42 -9.29 18.60
CA ALA A 349 9.36 -8.78 19.59
C ALA A 349 8.89 -9.06 21.03
N LYS A 350 7.67 -8.66 21.37
CA LYS A 350 7.07 -8.91 22.71
C LYS A 350 6.93 -10.40 23.03
N MET A 351 6.77 -11.27 22.02
CA MET A 351 6.82 -12.73 22.21
C MET A 351 8.24 -13.20 22.55
N ARG A 352 9.28 -12.76 21.83
CA ARG A 352 10.68 -13.17 22.06
C ARG A 352 11.23 -12.69 23.40
N GLU A 353 10.78 -11.53 23.88
CA GLU A 353 11.13 -10.99 25.21
C GLU A 353 10.42 -11.73 26.36
N ARG A 354 9.36 -12.49 26.06
CA ARG A 354 8.57 -13.23 27.06
C ARG A 354 9.38 -14.42 27.57
N ARG A 355 9.54 -14.51 28.89
CA ARG A 355 10.01 -15.73 29.56
C ARG A 355 8.83 -16.57 30.02
N PHE A 356 8.90 -17.87 29.77
CA PHE A 356 7.93 -18.85 30.22
C PHE A 356 8.49 -19.68 31.38
N SER A 357 7.63 -20.30 32.17
CA SER A 357 8.05 -21.24 33.21
C SER A 357 8.76 -22.44 32.57
N ALA A 358 9.89 -22.86 33.14
CA ALA A 358 10.61 -24.04 32.70
C ALA A 358 9.71 -25.30 32.80
N GLN A 359 9.43 -25.90 31.65
CA GLN A 359 8.55 -27.06 31.45
C GLN A 359 9.10 -27.84 30.24
N PRO A 360 8.68 -29.10 30.01
CA PRO A 360 8.99 -29.79 28.75
C PRO A 360 8.63 -28.92 27.53
N GLU A 361 9.37 -29.11 26.43
CA GLU A 361 9.22 -28.31 25.21
C GLU A 361 7.75 -28.20 24.78
N GLN A 362 7.26 -26.96 24.62
CA GLN A 362 5.85 -26.69 24.44
C GLN A 362 5.56 -25.67 23.33
N GLU A 363 4.36 -25.77 22.76
CA GLU A 363 3.80 -24.77 21.86
C GLU A 363 2.87 -23.86 22.65
N VAL A 364 3.11 -22.55 22.59
CA VAL A 364 2.29 -21.52 23.25
C VAL A 364 1.66 -20.60 22.21
N ARG A 365 0.44 -20.14 22.50
CA ARG A 365 -0.29 -19.18 21.66
C ARG A 365 -0.69 -17.99 22.51
N LEU A 366 -0.20 -16.80 22.15
CA LEU A 366 -0.52 -15.55 22.84
C LEU A 366 -1.19 -14.57 21.88
N GLU A 367 -2.18 -13.84 22.37
CA GLU A 367 -2.79 -12.71 21.67
C GLU A 367 -2.24 -11.40 22.24
N PHE A 368 -1.73 -10.55 21.35
CA PHE A 368 -1.30 -9.20 21.67
C PHE A 368 -2.39 -8.24 21.19
N VAL A 369 -3.02 -7.51 22.11
CA VAL A 369 -4.09 -6.55 21.82
C VAL A 369 -3.50 -5.15 21.75
N TRP A 370 -3.85 -4.42 20.70
CA TRP A 370 -3.34 -3.11 20.33
C TRP A 370 -4.49 -2.10 20.31
N LYS A 371 -4.49 -1.18 21.27
CA LYS A 371 -5.46 -0.08 21.37
C LYS A 371 -4.75 1.26 21.49
N LEU A 372 -5.38 2.31 21.00
CA LEU A 372 -4.93 3.68 21.17
C LEU A 372 -5.56 4.26 22.44
N GLU A 373 -4.79 5.05 23.18
CA GLU A 373 -5.26 5.68 24.42
C GLU A 373 -6.44 6.63 24.11
N GLY A 374 -7.51 6.53 24.90
CA GLY A 374 -8.74 7.32 24.74
C GLY A 374 -9.93 6.59 24.09
N ASP A 375 -9.76 5.35 23.59
CA ASP A 375 -10.83 4.55 22.97
C ASP A 375 -11.63 3.67 23.98
N GLU A 376 -11.61 4.03 25.27
CA GLU A 376 -12.37 3.32 26.33
C GLU A 376 -13.90 3.56 26.24
N ARG A 377 -14.37 4.41 25.33
CA ARG A 377 -15.79 4.74 25.16
C ARG A 377 -16.64 3.62 24.51
N GLY A 378 -16.03 2.50 24.12
CA GLY A 378 -16.69 1.36 23.49
C GLY A 378 -16.99 0.15 24.38
N ALA A 379 -16.65 0.17 25.68
CA ALA A 379 -16.82 -0.99 26.58
C ALA A 379 -17.74 -0.67 27.77
N ARG A 380 -19.05 -0.83 27.57
CA ARG A 380 -20.07 -1.07 28.60
C ARG A 380 -21.11 -2.05 28.07
#